data_AF-S4NYI3-F1
#
_entry.id   AF-S4NYI3-F1
#
_cell.length_a   1.000
_cell.length_b   1.000
_cell.length_c   1.000
_cell.angle_alpha   90.00
_cell.angle_beta   90.00
_cell.angle_gamma   90.00
#
_symmetry.space_group_name_H-M   'P 1'
#
loop_
_entity.id
_entity.type
_entity.pdbx_description
1 polymer ?
#
loop_
_entity_poly.entity_id
_entity_poly.type
_entity_poly.pdbx_seq_one_letter_code
_entity_poly.pdbx_strand_id
1 'polypeptide(L)'
;LFQIPRNPPPTLSHPEVFSSQLSDFISECLVKDMNQRPFARELLEHPLLLAVNNFEDKIRKELHAEIKRQRADGRTSRAPEATTKRGKLKSHRKAKPE
;
A
#
# COMPACT_ATOMS: atom_id res chain seq x y z
N LEU A 1 -12.64 19.84 -2.56
CA LEU A 1 -12.37 19.35 -1.20
C LEU A 1 -13.21 18.12 -0.80
N PHE A 2 -13.87 17.39 -1.72
CA PHE A 2 -14.76 16.26 -1.37
C PHE A 2 -14.62 15.09 -2.35
N GLN A 3 -13.39 14.64 -2.59
CA GLN A 3 -13.12 13.58 -3.56
C GLN A 3 -13.43 12.19 -2.99
N ILE A 4 -13.16 11.95 -1.72
CA ILE A 4 -13.39 10.64 -1.07
C ILE A 4 -14.87 10.20 -1.12
N PRO A 5 -15.86 11.03 -0.72
CA PRO A 5 -17.26 10.62 -0.83
C PRO A 5 -17.74 10.52 -2.30
N ARG A 6 -17.20 11.34 -3.22
CA ARG A 6 -17.68 11.44 -4.61
C ARG A 6 -17.07 10.42 -5.57
N ASN A 7 -15.78 10.16 -5.46
CA ASN A 7 -15.04 9.29 -6.37
C ASN A 7 -15.25 7.83 -5.97
N PRO A 8 -15.27 6.87 -6.90
CA PRO A 8 -15.30 5.45 -6.56
C PRO A 8 -14.11 5.06 -5.64
N PRO A 9 -14.20 3.90 -4.96
CA PRO A 9 -13.06 3.33 -4.25
C PRO A 9 -11.79 3.36 -5.11
N PRO A 10 -10.65 3.78 -4.58
CA PRO A 10 -9.41 3.77 -5.34
C PRO A 10 -8.99 2.33 -5.64
N THR A 11 -8.35 2.14 -6.79
CA THR A 11 -7.81 0.84 -7.24
C THR A 11 -6.32 0.96 -7.51
N LEU A 12 -5.65 -0.17 -7.69
CA LEU A 12 -4.25 -0.22 -8.13
C LEU A 12 -4.12 0.46 -9.51
N SER A 13 -3.11 1.30 -9.69
CA SER A 13 -2.88 2.00 -10.97
C SER A 13 -2.49 1.06 -12.11
N HIS A 14 -1.85 -0.06 -11.76
CA HIS A 14 -1.39 -1.11 -12.68
C HIS A 14 -1.78 -2.49 -12.15
N PRO A 15 -3.07 -2.87 -12.17
CA PRO A 15 -3.51 -4.15 -11.62
C PRO A 15 -2.81 -5.36 -12.25
N GLU A 16 -2.35 -5.23 -13.50
CA GLU A 16 -1.68 -6.26 -14.28
C GLU A 16 -0.30 -6.68 -13.73
N VAL A 17 0.37 -5.81 -12.94
CA VAL A 17 1.65 -6.16 -12.31
C VAL A 17 1.49 -6.83 -10.95
N PHE A 18 0.26 -6.91 -10.45
CA PHE A 18 -0.07 -7.51 -9.17
C PHE A 18 -0.87 -8.79 -9.36
N SER A 19 -0.92 -9.62 -8.32
CA SER A 19 -1.82 -10.78 -8.35
C SER A 19 -3.28 -10.31 -8.33
N SER A 20 -4.15 -11.04 -9.04
CA SER A 20 -5.60 -10.79 -9.00
C SER A 20 -6.14 -10.82 -7.57
N GLN A 21 -5.64 -11.74 -6.74
CA GLN A 21 -5.98 -11.85 -5.31
C GLN A 21 -5.63 -10.58 -4.51
N LEU A 22 -4.57 -9.85 -4.87
CA LEU A 22 -4.24 -8.60 -4.20
C LEU A 22 -5.22 -7.49 -4.57
N SER A 23 -5.56 -7.39 -5.87
CA SER A 23 -6.55 -6.41 -6.32
C SER A 23 -7.92 -6.67 -5.69
N ASP A 24 -8.31 -7.94 -5.57
CA ASP A 24 -9.55 -8.39 -4.95
C ASP A 24 -9.61 -8.02 -3.46
N PHE A 25 -8.58 -8.39 -2.70
CA PHE A 25 -8.45 -8.03 -1.28
C PHE A 25 -8.54 -6.52 -1.01
N ILE A 26 -7.89 -5.71 -1.86
CA ILE A 26 -7.95 -4.25 -1.76
C ILE A 26 -9.37 -3.74 -2.02
N SER A 27 -10.10 -4.35 -2.96
CA SER A 27 -11.46 -3.97 -3.27
C SER A 27 -12.42 -4.22 -2.11
N GLU A 28 -12.27 -5.34 -1.39
CA GLU A 28 -13.03 -5.66 -0.18
C GLU A 28 -12.72 -4.68 0.97
N CYS A 29 -11.44 -4.31 1.13
CA CYS A 29 -11.01 -3.33 2.12
C CYS A 29 -11.62 -1.93 1.89
N LEU A 30 -11.81 -1.55 0.62
CA LEU A 30 -12.16 -0.19 0.21
C LEU A 30 -13.64 0.02 -0.13
N VAL A 31 -14.53 -0.84 0.39
CA VAL A 31 -15.98 -0.66 0.28
C VAL A 31 -16.41 0.59 1.07
N LYS A 32 -17.10 1.52 0.42
CA LYS A 32 -17.50 2.80 1.07
C LYS A 32 -18.56 2.63 2.15
N ASP A 33 -19.55 1.78 1.90
CA ASP A 33 -20.63 1.52 2.84
C ASP A 33 -20.08 0.68 4.01
N MET A 34 -20.20 1.21 5.22
CA MET A 34 -19.73 0.52 6.43
C MET A 34 -20.49 -0.78 6.69
N ASN A 35 -21.76 -0.88 6.29
CA ASN A 35 -22.56 -2.07 6.52
C ASN A 35 -22.22 -3.19 5.53
N GLN A 36 -21.64 -2.85 4.37
CA GLN A 36 -21.19 -3.81 3.36
C GLN A 36 -19.71 -4.13 3.47
N ARG A 37 -18.93 -3.31 4.17
CA ARG A 37 -17.49 -3.55 4.33
C ARG A 37 -17.26 -4.74 5.28
N PRO A 38 -16.50 -5.76 4.87
CA PRO A 38 -16.15 -6.88 5.74
C PRO A 38 -15.42 -6.43 7.00
N PHE A 39 -15.64 -7.16 8.09
CA PHE A 39 -14.88 -6.98 9.33
C PHE A 39 -13.47 -7.54 9.19
N ALA A 40 -12.56 -7.09 10.06
CA ALA A 40 -11.18 -7.58 10.06
C ALA A 40 -11.09 -9.11 10.19
N ARG A 41 -11.97 -9.74 10.98
CA ARG A 41 -12.01 -11.21 11.12
C ARG A 41 -12.30 -11.92 9.79
N GLU A 42 -13.15 -11.32 8.95
CA GLU A 42 -13.56 -11.89 7.66
C GLU A 42 -12.44 -11.68 6.63
N LEU A 43 -11.80 -10.50 6.66
CA LEU A 43 -10.64 -10.21 5.80
C LEU A 43 -9.46 -11.15 6.07
N LEU A 44 -9.27 -11.63 7.31
CA LEU A 44 -8.23 -12.60 7.66
C LEU A 44 -8.41 -13.95 6.96
N GLU A 45 -9.64 -14.30 6.58
CA GLU A 45 -9.98 -15.53 5.86
C GLU A 45 -9.81 -15.39 4.33
N HIS A 46 -9.47 -14.20 3.84
CA HIS A 46 -9.32 -13.95 2.41
C HIS A 46 -8.16 -14.78 1.80
N PRO A 47 -8.31 -15.35 0.58
CA PRO A 47 -7.31 -16.22 -0.06
C PRO A 47 -5.89 -15.64 -0.12
N LEU A 48 -5.78 -14.33 -0.33
CA LEU A 48 -4.50 -13.62 -0.32
C LEU A 48 -3.70 -13.87 0.98
N LEU A 49 -4.33 -13.74 2.15
CA LEU A 49 -3.64 -13.88 3.43
C LEU A 49 -3.40 -15.34 3.77
N LEU A 50 -4.34 -16.22 3.45
CA LEU A 50 -4.17 -17.67 3.61
C LEU A 50 -2.99 -18.22 2.79
N ALA A 51 -2.80 -17.70 1.56
CA ALA A 51 -1.68 -18.10 0.70
C ALA A 51 -0.31 -17.69 1.28
N VAL A 52 -0.25 -16.60 2.04
CA VAL A 52 1.00 -16.06 2.62
C VAL A 52 1.50 -16.86 3.81
N ASN A 53 0.61 -17.55 4.53
CA ASN A 53 0.97 -18.34 5.73
C ASN A 53 2.12 -19.33 5.47
N ASN A 54 2.20 -19.90 4.27
CA ASN A 54 3.27 -20.84 3.89
C ASN A 54 4.65 -20.18 3.73
N PHE A 55 4.70 -18.87 3.55
CA PHE A 55 5.92 -18.11 3.27
C PHE A 55 6.27 -17.10 4.36
N GLU A 56 5.46 -17.02 5.43
CA GLU A 56 5.55 -15.99 6.46
C GLU A 56 6.95 -15.91 7.08
N ASP A 57 7.53 -17.04 7.47
CA ASP A 57 8.88 -17.07 8.06
C ASP A 57 9.98 -16.67 7.08
N LYS A 58 9.82 -17.04 5.80
CA LYS A 58 10.76 -16.64 4.74
C LYS A 58 10.70 -15.12 4.55
N ILE A 59 9.50 -14.57 4.38
CA ILE A 59 9.26 -13.13 4.22
C ILE A 59 9.81 -12.36 5.43
N ARG A 60 9.53 -12.83 6.65
CA ARG A 60 10.03 -12.23 7.89
C ARG A 60 11.56 -12.17 7.92
N LYS A 61 12.25 -13.26 7.56
CA LYS A 61 13.71 -13.33 7.49
C LYS A 61 14.27 -12.39 6.42
N GLU A 62 13.67 -12.36 5.24
CA GLU A 62 14.08 -11.47 4.15
C GLU A 62 13.92 -9.99 4.52
N LEU A 63 12.79 -9.62 5.13
CA LEU A 63 12.56 -8.27 5.65
C LEU A 63 13.55 -7.89 6.75
N HIS A 64 13.83 -8.79 7.70
CA HIS A 64 14.86 -8.56 8.73
C HIS A 64 16.24 -8.31 8.13
N ALA A 65 16.64 -9.10 7.13
CA ALA A 65 17.91 -8.93 6.44
C ALA A 65 17.98 -7.58 5.71
N GLU A 66 16.90 -7.19 5.02
CA GLU A 66 16.81 -5.90 4.32
C GLU A 66 16.87 -4.71 5.28
N ILE A 67 16.15 -4.77 6.40
CA ILE A 67 16.21 -3.74 7.45
C ILE A 67 17.62 -3.61 8.00
N LYS A 68 18.33 -4.73 8.22
CA LYS A 68 19.72 -4.73 8.70
C LYS A 68 20.65 -4.08 7.67
N ARG A 69 20.51 -4.41 6.38
CA ARG A 69 21.27 -3.78 5.28
C ARG A 69 21.08 -2.28 5.26
N GLN A 70 19.83 -1.80 5.22
CA GLN A 70 19.52 -0.37 5.19
C GLN A 70 20.00 0.40 6.43
N ARG A 71 20.15 -0.26 7.57
CA ARG A 71 20.72 0.35 8.78
C ARG A 71 22.25 0.47 8.72
N ALA A 72 22.93 -0.46 8.05
CA ALA A 72 24.38 -0.45 7.91
C ALA A 72 24.84 0.48 6.77
N ASP A 73 24.21 0.37 5.60
CA ASP A 73 24.61 1.06 4.37
C ASP A 73 23.96 2.45 4.22
N GLY A 74 23.07 2.81 5.15
CA GLY A 74 22.18 3.96 5.03
C GLY A 74 20.96 3.65 4.17
N ARG A 75 19.85 4.37 4.40
CA ARG A 75 18.67 4.25 3.55
C ARG A 75 19.00 4.84 2.19
N THR A 76 18.72 4.11 1.11
CA THR A 76 18.67 4.73 -0.22
C THR A 76 17.61 5.83 -0.18
N SER A 77 18.02 7.06 -0.47
CA SER A 77 17.09 8.20 -0.50
C SER A 77 16.08 7.96 -1.61
N ARG A 78 14.87 7.50 -1.26
CA ARG A 78 13.75 7.55 -2.20
C ARG A 78 13.46 9.01 -2.46
N ALA A 79 13.49 9.41 -3.73
CA ALA A 79 13.02 10.72 -4.12
C ALA A 79 11.60 10.91 -3.54
N PRO A 80 11.35 11.99 -2.80
CA PRO A 80 10.03 12.23 -2.22
C PRO A 80 9.00 12.23 -3.35
N GLU A 81 7.92 11.46 -3.18
CA GLU A 81 6.83 11.45 -4.15
C GLU A 81 6.27 12.88 -4.32
N ALA A 82 5.96 13.23 -5.57
CA ALA A 82 5.52 14.57 -5.90
C ALA A 82 4.15 14.85 -5.28
N THR A 83 4.14 15.56 -4.15
CA THR A 83 2.90 15.95 -3.48
C THR A 83 2.14 17.00 -4.30
N THR A 84 0.81 16.87 -4.39
CA THR A 84 -0.04 17.92 -4.95
C THR A 84 -0.52 18.87 -3.86
N LYS A 85 -0.63 20.16 -4.14
CA LYS A 85 -1.38 21.11 -3.28
C LYS A 85 -2.39 21.82 -4.17
N ARG A 86 -3.67 21.73 -3.82
CA ARG A 86 -4.79 22.24 -4.62
C ARG A 86 -4.81 21.69 -6.05
N GLY A 87 -4.51 20.40 -6.24
CA GLY A 87 -4.57 19.74 -7.55
C GLY A 87 -3.48 20.15 -8.55
N LYS A 88 -2.43 20.84 -8.09
CA LYS A 88 -1.23 21.15 -8.89
C LYS A 88 -0.03 20.39 -8.32
N LEU A 89 0.77 19.79 -9.22
CA LEU A 89 2.02 19.11 -8.88
C LEU A 89 3.00 20.13 -8.28
N LYS A 90 3.52 19.88 -7.08
CA LYS A 90 4.60 20.72 -6.54
C LYS A 90 5.91 20.30 -7.19
N SER A 91 6.37 21.07 -8.17
CA SER A 91 7.63 20.83 -8.88
C SER A 91 8.89 21.16 -8.06
N HIS A 92 8.78 21.97 -7.00
CA HIS A 92 9.92 22.40 -6.19
C HIS A 92 9.70 22.13 -4.69
N ARG A 93 10.58 21.32 -4.11
CA ARG A 93 10.77 21.20 -2.66
C ARG A 93 11.61 22.40 -2.20
N LYS A 94 11.09 23.26 -1.33
CA LYS A 94 11.83 24.37 -0.69
C LYS A 94 12.74 23.92 0.47
N ALA A 95 12.76 22.63 0.80
CA ALA A 95 13.54 22.09 1.91
C ALA A 95 14.50 21.01 1.42
N LYS A 96 15.77 21.15 1.80
CA LYS A 96 16.86 20.20 1.52
C LYS A 96 16.64 18.94 2.38
N PRO A 97 16.86 17.72 1.85
CA PRO A 97 16.84 16.52 2.68
C PRO A 97 18.03 16.58 3.65
N GLU A 98 17.78 16.40 4.95
CA GLU A 98 18.81 15.98 5.92
C GLU A 98 19.12 14.49 5.75
#